data_AF-E9RVF1-F1
#
_entry.id   AF-E9RVF1-F1
#
_cell.length_a   1.000
_cell.length_b   1.000
_cell.length_c   1.000
_cell.angle_alpha   90.00
_cell.angle_beta   90.00
_cell.angle_gamma   90.00
#
_symmetry.space_group_name_H-M   'P 1'
#
loop_
_entity.id
_entity.type
_entity.pdbx_description
1 polymer ?
#
loop_
_entity_poly.entity_id
_entity_poly.type
_entity_poly.pdbx_seq_one_letter_code
_entity_poly.pdbx_strand_id
1 'polypeptide(L)'
;MNTNKTTHMEMVAVDKLVPYVNNARTHSPEQVNKLRSSLREFGFINPVIIDKDYGVIAGHGRLMAAKEEGITEVPCVLVDYLTEAQKKAYILADNRFAQDAGWDEELLRIEIESLQAEAFDVSLTGFEEQEIVDLFAGDGDTGAEDDDFDLSDALEKAAFVERGDIWQVGRHRLMCGDATSAEDVAALMDGKKANLIVTDPPYNVAFESSDGLSIKNDKMENSKFYEFLLAAFKNMADNLEKGGAAYVFHADTEGLNFRKAFIDAGFHLSGCCIWVKNSLVLGRSDYQWQHEPVLYGFLQNGKHYWSKNAGRSQTTIWNFDKPKKNKNHPTSKPLDLLAYPIGNSSQENAIVIDTFGGSGSTLMTCEQTNRICHTMEMDEKYASVILRRYVEDTGDAENVFVIRDGKKLMYADLVKELEV
;
A
#
# COMPACT_ATOMS: atom_id res chain seq x y z
N MET A 1 4.78 -44.33 -23.97
CA MET A 1 3.70 -43.43 -23.53
C MET A 1 2.40 -44.22 -23.50
N ASN A 2 1.55 -44.02 -22.50
CA ASN A 2 0.19 -44.55 -22.50
C ASN A 2 -0.61 -43.82 -23.59
N THR A 3 -1.23 -44.55 -24.52
CA THR A 3 -2.01 -43.98 -25.63
C THR A 3 -3.53 -44.11 -25.43
N ASN A 4 -3.95 -44.65 -24.29
CA ASN A 4 -5.36 -44.78 -23.95
C ASN A 4 -5.98 -43.40 -23.76
N LYS A 5 -7.19 -43.23 -24.30
CA LYS A 5 -7.95 -41.99 -24.25
C LYS A 5 -9.43 -42.31 -24.14
N THR A 6 -10.18 -41.44 -23.49
CA THR A 6 -11.63 -41.50 -23.50
C THR A 6 -12.15 -41.08 -24.87
N THR A 7 -13.18 -41.77 -25.38
CA THR A 7 -13.76 -41.49 -26.70
C THR A 7 -15.28 -41.44 -26.70
N HIS A 8 -15.91 -41.71 -25.56
CA HIS A 8 -17.35 -41.79 -25.44
C HIS A 8 -17.87 -40.81 -24.38
N MET A 9 -18.85 -40.02 -24.78
CA MET A 9 -19.56 -39.05 -23.94
C MET A 9 -21.05 -39.32 -24.09
N GLU A 10 -21.77 -39.37 -22.97
CA GLU A 10 -23.21 -39.60 -22.93
C GLU A 10 -23.88 -38.75 -21.84
N MET A 11 -25.18 -38.47 -22.01
CA MET A 11 -26.00 -37.88 -20.94
C MET A 11 -26.47 -39.00 -20.02
N VAL A 12 -26.26 -38.85 -18.71
CA VAL A 12 -26.61 -39.86 -17.73
C VAL A 12 -27.48 -39.27 -16.64
N ALA A 13 -28.56 -39.96 -16.30
CA ALA A 13 -29.41 -39.61 -15.17
C ALA A 13 -28.61 -39.57 -13.86
N VAL A 14 -28.75 -38.49 -13.09
CA VAL A 14 -27.98 -38.26 -11.85
C VAL A 14 -28.18 -39.34 -10.79
N ASP A 15 -29.32 -40.03 -10.82
CA ASP A 15 -29.67 -41.13 -9.92
C ASP A 15 -29.00 -42.46 -10.29
N LYS A 16 -28.52 -42.58 -11.53
CA LYS A 16 -27.77 -43.75 -12.00
C LYS A 16 -26.29 -43.69 -11.58
N LEU A 17 -25.79 -42.49 -11.29
CA LEU A 17 -24.40 -42.25 -10.93
C LEU A 17 -24.12 -42.65 -9.48
N VAL A 18 -23.11 -43.50 -9.28
CA VAL A 18 -22.72 -44.03 -7.97
C VAL A 18 -21.48 -43.28 -7.48
N PRO A 19 -21.60 -42.42 -6.44
CA PRO A 19 -20.45 -41.74 -5.86
C PRO A 19 -19.43 -42.73 -5.29
N TYR A 20 -18.14 -42.41 -5.43
CA TYR A 20 -17.08 -43.24 -4.87
C TYR A 20 -17.09 -43.16 -3.34
N VAL A 21 -17.32 -44.30 -2.68
CA VAL A 21 -17.53 -44.41 -1.22
C VAL A 21 -16.34 -43.91 -0.40
N ASN A 22 -15.11 -44.05 -0.92
CA ASN A 22 -13.88 -43.62 -0.24
C ASN A 22 -13.30 -42.33 -0.83
N ASN A 23 -14.14 -41.43 -1.33
CA ASN A 23 -13.64 -40.14 -1.81
C ASN A 23 -13.08 -39.33 -0.63
N ALA A 24 -11.76 -39.10 -0.65
CA ALA A 24 -11.06 -38.38 0.41
C ALA A 24 -11.28 -36.85 0.35
N ARG A 25 -11.82 -36.32 -0.76
CA ARG A 25 -12.12 -34.90 -0.92
C ARG A 25 -13.52 -34.59 -0.39
N THR A 26 -13.57 -33.72 0.60
CA THR A 26 -14.82 -33.17 1.13
C THR A 26 -15.23 -31.94 0.32
N HIS A 27 -16.53 -31.66 0.32
CA HIS A 27 -17.10 -30.47 -0.30
C HIS A 27 -17.97 -29.75 0.73
N SER A 28 -17.58 -28.53 1.11
CA SER A 28 -18.35 -27.74 2.06
C SER A 28 -19.62 -27.17 1.41
N PRO A 29 -20.65 -26.79 2.19
CA PRO A 29 -21.84 -26.14 1.65
C PRO A 29 -21.52 -24.89 0.81
N GLU A 30 -20.52 -24.11 1.21
CA GLU A 30 -20.06 -22.90 0.50
C GLU A 30 -19.50 -23.27 -0.87
N GLN A 31 -18.64 -24.30 -0.93
CA GLN A 31 -18.08 -24.78 -2.19
C GLN A 31 -19.16 -25.33 -3.12
N VAL A 32 -20.14 -26.06 -2.59
CA VAL A 32 -21.28 -26.55 -3.38
C VAL A 32 -22.08 -25.38 -3.94
N ASN A 33 -22.35 -24.34 -3.14
CA ASN A 33 -23.04 -23.14 -3.61
C ASN A 33 -22.29 -22.40 -4.73
N LYS A 34 -20.95 -22.28 -4.65
CA LYS A 34 -20.15 -21.74 -5.75
C LYS A 34 -20.33 -22.55 -7.05
N LEU A 35 -20.28 -23.87 -6.94
CA LEU A 35 -20.50 -24.76 -8.08
C LEU A 35 -21.91 -24.63 -8.66
N ARG A 36 -22.93 -24.41 -7.81
CA ARG A 36 -24.31 -24.16 -8.25
C ARG A 36 -24.44 -22.86 -9.02
N SER A 37 -23.84 -21.77 -8.53
CA SER A 37 -23.78 -20.50 -9.25
C SER A 37 -23.09 -20.64 -10.60
N SER A 38 -21.95 -21.34 -10.63
CA SER A 38 -21.23 -21.65 -11.87
C SER A 38 -22.09 -22.47 -12.85
N LEU A 39 -22.84 -23.47 -12.37
CA LEU A 39 -23.76 -24.24 -13.22
C LEU A 39 -24.92 -23.41 -13.79
N ARG A 40 -25.43 -22.42 -13.05
CA ARG A 40 -26.49 -21.53 -13.54
C ARG A 40 -25.99 -20.60 -14.64
N GLU A 41 -24.77 -20.08 -14.49
CA GLU A 41 -24.19 -19.14 -15.44
C GLU A 41 -23.66 -19.85 -16.68
N PHE A 42 -22.79 -20.84 -16.48
CA PHE A 42 -22.01 -21.45 -17.57
C PHE A 42 -22.59 -22.77 -18.06
N GLY A 43 -23.57 -23.34 -17.34
CA GLY A 43 -24.05 -24.69 -17.59
C GLY A 43 -23.03 -25.77 -17.21
N PHE A 44 -23.32 -27.00 -17.61
CA PHE A 44 -22.49 -28.16 -17.28
C PHE A 44 -21.35 -28.36 -18.30
N ILE A 45 -20.36 -27.46 -18.31
CA ILE A 45 -19.26 -27.46 -19.29
C ILE A 45 -18.32 -28.66 -19.10
N ASN A 46 -17.88 -28.89 -17.86
CA ASN A 46 -16.97 -29.99 -17.56
C ASN A 46 -17.79 -31.24 -17.26
N PRO A 47 -17.63 -32.35 -18.00
CA PRO A 47 -18.38 -33.58 -17.75
C PRO A 47 -17.90 -34.34 -16.51
N VAL A 48 -18.77 -35.21 -15.98
CA VAL A 48 -18.43 -36.15 -14.91
C VAL A 48 -17.66 -37.33 -15.52
N ILE A 49 -16.55 -37.73 -14.91
CA ILE A 49 -15.80 -38.90 -15.39
C ILE A 49 -16.34 -40.13 -14.66
N ILE A 50 -16.76 -41.14 -15.41
CA ILE A 50 -17.39 -42.35 -14.88
C ILE A 50 -16.71 -43.61 -15.40
N ASP A 51 -16.84 -44.71 -14.67
CA ASP A 51 -16.52 -46.04 -15.18
C ASP A 51 -17.72 -46.73 -15.85
N LYS A 52 -17.49 -47.93 -16.39
CA LYS A 52 -18.49 -48.78 -17.05
C LYS A 52 -19.70 -49.15 -16.17
N ASP A 53 -19.54 -49.07 -14.85
CA ASP A 53 -20.56 -49.43 -13.86
C ASP A 53 -21.23 -48.16 -13.28
N TYR A 54 -21.04 -47.00 -13.94
CA TYR A 54 -21.55 -45.68 -13.53
C TYR A 54 -20.97 -45.17 -12.20
N GLY A 55 -19.83 -45.73 -11.77
CA GLY A 55 -19.06 -45.24 -10.65
C GLY A 55 -18.36 -43.92 -10.98
N VAL A 56 -18.56 -42.90 -10.15
CA VAL A 56 -17.98 -41.56 -10.35
C VAL A 56 -16.49 -41.59 -9.99
N ILE A 57 -15.64 -41.33 -10.98
CA ILE A 57 -14.19 -41.19 -10.84
C ILE A 57 -13.83 -39.74 -10.54
N ALA A 58 -14.39 -38.77 -11.25
CA ALA A 58 -14.13 -37.35 -10.99
C ALA A 58 -15.38 -36.48 -11.26
N GLY A 59 -15.51 -35.39 -10.52
CA GLY A 59 -16.65 -34.47 -10.64
C GLY A 59 -17.72 -34.61 -9.55
N HIS A 60 -17.40 -35.22 -8.40
CA HIS A 60 -18.35 -35.42 -7.29
C HIS A 60 -19.00 -34.10 -6.81
N GLY A 61 -18.24 -33.02 -6.65
CA GLY A 61 -18.77 -31.70 -6.30
C GLY A 61 -19.79 -31.16 -7.32
N ARG A 62 -19.50 -31.29 -8.62
CA ARG A 62 -20.40 -30.89 -9.71
C ARG A 62 -21.68 -31.72 -9.72
N LEU A 63 -21.57 -33.02 -9.46
CA LEU A 63 -22.73 -33.90 -9.34
C LEU A 63 -23.61 -33.53 -8.14
N MET A 64 -23.02 -33.17 -6.99
CA MET A 64 -23.78 -32.70 -5.83
C MET A 64 -24.49 -31.38 -6.12
N ALA A 65 -23.77 -30.41 -6.70
CA ALA A 65 -24.36 -29.13 -7.12
C ALA A 65 -25.51 -29.32 -8.12
N ALA A 66 -25.34 -30.20 -9.11
CA ALA A 66 -26.40 -30.50 -10.08
C ALA A 66 -27.65 -31.12 -9.44
N LYS A 67 -27.47 -32.04 -8.47
CA LYS A 67 -28.60 -32.60 -7.71
C LYS A 67 -29.33 -31.51 -6.92
N GLU A 68 -28.62 -30.58 -6.30
CA GLU A 68 -29.24 -29.46 -5.57
C GLU A 68 -29.92 -28.44 -6.49
N GLU A 69 -29.45 -28.29 -7.73
CA GLU A 69 -30.11 -27.47 -8.77
C GLU A 69 -31.30 -28.18 -9.44
N GLY A 70 -31.60 -29.43 -9.07
CA GLY A 70 -32.68 -30.21 -9.67
C GLY A 70 -32.38 -30.67 -11.11
N ILE A 71 -31.12 -30.69 -11.51
CA ILE A 71 -30.68 -31.21 -12.82
C ILE A 71 -30.81 -32.73 -12.80
N THR A 72 -31.60 -33.28 -13.74
CA THR A 72 -31.92 -34.71 -13.79
C THR A 72 -30.92 -35.53 -14.60
N GLU A 73 -30.21 -34.92 -15.55
CA GLU A 73 -29.21 -35.56 -16.40
C GLU A 73 -27.96 -34.70 -16.54
N VAL A 74 -26.78 -35.31 -16.48
CA VAL A 74 -25.48 -34.62 -16.62
C VAL A 74 -24.61 -35.28 -17.67
N PRO A 75 -23.78 -34.52 -18.39
CA PRO A 75 -22.84 -35.08 -19.34
C PRO A 75 -21.74 -35.88 -18.62
N CYS A 76 -21.51 -37.10 -19.08
CA CYS A 76 -20.53 -38.01 -18.53
C CYS A 76 -19.56 -38.49 -19.61
N VAL A 77 -18.30 -38.67 -19.23
CA VAL A 77 -17.26 -39.28 -20.07
C VAL A 77 -16.93 -40.66 -19.50
N LEU A 78 -17.07 -41.68 -20.34
CA LEU A 78 -16.84 -43.08 -19.96
C LEU A 78 -15.35 -43.44 -20.03
N VAL A 79 -14.84 -44.03 -18.95
CA VAL A 79 -13.51 -44.60 -18.85
C VAL A 79 -13.61 -46.12 -18.61
N ASP A 80 -13.35 -46.90 -19.65
CA ASP A 80 -13.50 -48.36 -19.65
C ASP A 80 -12.16 -49.13 -19.61
N TYR A 81 -11.03 -48.44 -19.71
CA TYR A 81 -9.70 -49.03 -19.79
C TYR A 81 -8.88 -49.00 -18.49
N LEU A 82 -9.39 -48.39 -17.41
CA LEU A 82 -8.69 -48.33 -16.14
C LEU A 82 -8.98 -49.57 -15.28
N THR A 83 -7.93 -50.15 -14.71
CA THR A 83 -8.06 -51.12 -13.62
C THR A 83 -8.54 -50.46 -12.33
N GLU A 84 -9.10 -51.23 -11.40
CA GLU A 84 -9.56 -50.72 -10.10
C GLU A 84 -8.49 -49.97 -9.32
N ALA A 85 -7.24 -50.45 -9.34
CA ALA A 85 -6.13 -49.78 -8.69
C ALA A 85 -5.81 -48.43 -9.36
N GLN A 86 -5.86 -48.36 -10.70
CA GLN A 86 -5.64 -47.13 -11.45
C GLN A 86 -6.77 -46.11 -11.25
N LYS A 87 -8.03 -46.56 -11.14
CA LYS A 87 -9.16 -45.68 -10.79
C LYS A 87 -8.90 -45.00 -9.45
N LYS A 88 -8.55 -45.77 -8.41
CA LYS A 88 -8.24 -45.25 -7.08
C LYS A 88 -7.08 -44.27 -7.09
N ALA A 89 -6.01 -44.61 -7.80
CA ALA A 89 -4.85 -43.73 -7.94
C ALA A 89 -5.21 -42.43 -8.66
N TYR A 90 -6.00 -42.50 -9.73
CA TYR A 90 -6.45 -41.32 -10.48
C TYR A 90 -7.33 -40.39 -9.63
N ILE A 91 -8.27 -40.93 -8.85
CA ILE A 91 -9.12 -40.16 -7.93
C ILE A 91 -8.26 -39.33 -6.95
N LEU A 92 -7.21 -39.93 -6.40
CA LEU A 92 -6.29 -39.24 -5.50
C LEU A 92 -5.44 -38.19 -6.25
N ALA A 93 -4.92 -38.54 -7.42
CA ALA A 93 -4.08 -37.68 -8.22
C ALA A 93 -4.82 -36.43 -8.72
N ASP A 94 -6.05 -36.59 -9.25
CA ASP A 94 -6.91 -35.48 -9.71
C ASP A 94 -7.18 -34.46 -8.60
N ASN A 95 -7.45 -34.97 -7.39
CA ASN A 95 -7.65 -34.12 -6.22
C ASN A 95 -6.38 -33.41 -5.77
N ARG A 96 -5.22 -34.08 -5.83
CA ARG A 96 -3.95 -33.52 -5.39
C ARG A 96 -3.39 -32.51 -6.39
N PHE A 97 -3.45 -32.78 -7.69
CA PHE A 97 -2.95 -31.86 -8.72
C PHE A 97 -3.72 -30.55 -8.75
N ALA A 98 -5.03 -30.57 -8.45
CA ALA A 98 -5.80 -29.35 -8.28
C ALA A 98 -5.38 -28.52 -7.06
N GLN A 99 -4.74 -29.11 -6.05
CA GLN A 99 -4.20 -28.40 -4.87
C GLN A 99 -2.76 -27.92 -5.07
N ASP A 100 -1.97 -28.59 -5.91
CA ASP A 100 -0.57 -28.26 -6.16
C ASP A 100 -0.40 -27.14 -7.21
N ALA A 101 -1.47 -26.73 -7.90
CA ALA A 101 -1.45 -25.62 -8.85
C ALA A 101 -1.51 -24.26 -8.14
N GLY A 102 -0.65 -23.33 -8.56
CA GLY A 102 -0.66 -21.92 -8.14
C GLY A 102 -1.09 -20.99 -9.28
N TRP A 103 -1.19 -19.71 -8.97
CA TRP A 103 -1.48 -18.64 -9.93
C TRP A 103 -0.24 -17.83 -10.24
N ASP A 104 -0.17 -17.31 -11.48
CA ASP A 104 0.66 -16.17 -11.79
C ASP A 104 -0.17 -14.92 -11.46
N GLU A 105 0.19 -14.21 -10.39
CA GLU A 105 -0.64 -13.16 -9.81
C GLU A 105 -0.78 -11.93 -10.72
N GLU A 106 0.25 -11.62 -11.52
CA GLU A 106 0.21 -10.51 -12.48
C GLU A 106 -0.77 -10.81 -13.62
N LEU A 107 -0.65 -11.99 -14.22
CA LEU A 107 -1.57 -12.42 -15.29
C LEU A 107 -2.99 -12.59 -14.76
N LEU A 108 -3.15 -13.11 -13.53
CA LEU A 108 -4.45 -13.25 -12.90
C LEU A 108 -5.11 -11.89 -12.69
N ARG A 109 -4.36 -10.88 -12.22
CA ARG A 109 -4.86 -9.50 -12.06
C ARG A 109 -5.36 -8.92 -13.38
N ILE A 110 -4.56 -9.03 -14.44
CA ILE A 110 -4.92 -8.53 -15.78
C ILE A 110 -6.22 -9.16 -16.28
N GLU A 111 -6.37 -10.47 -16.11
CA GLU A 111 -7.57 -11.18 -16.58
C GLU A 111 -8.82 -10.78 -15.77
N ILE A 112 -8.70 -10.63 -14.44
CA ILE A 112 -9.80 -10.16 -13.58
C ILE A 112 -10.18 -8.71 -13.93
N GLU A 113 -9.22 -7.83 -14.20
CA GLU A 113 -9.50 -6.46 -14.68
C GLU A 113 -10.25 -6.46 -16.01
N SER A 114 -9.86 -7.34 -16.94
CA SER A 114 -10.54 -7.46 -18.24
C SER A 114 -12.00 -7.89 -18.07
N LEU A 115 -12.27 -8.87 -17.21
CA LEU A 115 -13.63 -9.33 -16.92
C LEU A 115 -14.48 -8.21 -16.30
N GLN A 116 -13.93 -7.44 -15.36
CA GLN A 116 -14.64 -6.29 -14.78
C GLN A 116 -14.94 -5.20 -15.82
N ALA A 117 -14.02 -4.95 -16.75
CA ALA A 117 -14.22 -3.98 -17.84
C ALA A 117 -15.36 -4.39 -18.79
N GLU A 118 -15.61 -5.70 -18.92
CA GLU A 118 -16.75 -6.26 -19.66
C GLU A 118 -18.05 -6.32 -18.83
N ALA A 119 -18.05 -5.76 -17.61
CA ALA A 119 -19.14 -5.81 -16.65
C ALA A 119 -19.55 -7.25 -16.27
N PHE A 120 -18.59 -8.17 -16.29
CA PHE A 120 -18.77 -9.55 -15.86
C PHE A 120 -18.70 -9.67 -14.33
N ASP A 121 -19.55 -10.51 -13.74
CA ASP A 121 -19.54 -10.77 -12.30
C ASP A 121 -18.37 -11.68 -11.92
N VAL A 122 -17.29 -11.05 -11.43
CA VAL A 122 -16.06 -11.74 -11.03
C VAL A 122 -16.24 -12.70 -9.86
N SER A 123 -17.33 -12.62 -9.08
CA SER A 123 -17.61 -13.61 -8.03
C SER A 123 -17.88 -15.02 -8.58
N LEU A 124 -18.22 -15.12 -9.87
CA LEU A 124 -18.48 -16.39 -10.56
C LEU A 124 -17.20 -17.13 -11.00
N THR A 125 -16.04 -16.49 -10.89
CA THR A 125 -14.73 -17.09 -11.18
C THR A 125 -14.29 -18.12 -10.13
N GLY A 126 -14.89 -18.08 -8.95
CA GLY A 126 -14.57 -18.94 -7.81
C GLY A 126 -13.68 -18.30 -6.76
N PHE A 127 -13.09 -17.13 -7.03
CA PHE A 127 -12.39 -16.31 -6.04
C PHE A 127 -13.38 -15.67 -5.07
N GLU A 128 -13.02 -15.63 -3.79
CA GLU A 128 -13.74 -14.84 -2.78
C GLU A 128 -13.54 -13.34 -3.02
N GLU A 129 -14.50 -12.53 -2.60
CA GLU A 129 -14.41 -11.06 -2.70
C GLU A 129 -13.13 -10.54 -2.02
N GLN A 130 -12.76 -11.11 -0.87
CA GLN A 130 -11.52 -10.76 -0.18
C GLN A 130 -10.27 -11.18 -0.96
N GLU A 131 -10.26 -12.34 -1.64
CA GLU A 131 -9.12 -12.77 -2.46
C GLU A 131 -8.92 -11.85 -3.67
N ILE A 132 -10.03 -11.39 -4.26
CA ILE A 132 -9.98 -10.39 -5.34
C ILE A 132 -9.44 -9.08 -4.79
N VAL A 133 -9.94 -8.61 -3.65
CA VAL A 133 -9.43 -7.40 -2.99
C VAL A 133 -7.95 -7.53 -2.70
N ASP A 134 -7.49 -8.65 -2.13
CA ASP A 134 -6.10 -8.91 -1.78
C ASP A 134 -5.19 -8.93 -3.03
N LEU A 135 -5.65 -9.53 -4.13
CA LEU A 135 -4.96 -9.52 -5.43
C LEU A 135 -4.71 -8.09 -5.96
N PHE A 136 -5.58 -7.15 -5.60
CA PHE A 136 -5.45 -5.73 -5.93
C PHE A 136 -4.88 -4.87 -4.78
N ALA A 137 -4.79 -5.41 -3.56
CA ALA A 137 -4.44 -4.66 -2.35
C ALA A 137 -2.97 -4.81 -1.92
N GLY A 138 -2.21 -5.76 -2.48
CA GLY A 138 -0.81 -6.00 -2.08
C GLY A 138 0.13 -6.26 -3.26
N ASP A 139 1.35 -5.76 -3.12
CA ASP A 139 2.53 -6.03 -3.96
C ASP A 139 2.47 -5.54 -5.42
N GLY A 140 1.98 -4.33 -5.62
CA GLY A 140 2.67 -3.50 -6.60
C GLY A 140 4.04 -3.20 -6.04
N ASP A 141 5.12 -3.64 -6.69
CA ASP A 141 6.48 -3.16 -6.41
C ASP A 141 6.43 -1.62 -6.32
N THR A 142 6.41 -1.09 -5.10
CA THR A 142 6.31 0.36 -4.86
C THR A 142 7.64 1.04 -5.19
N GLY A 143 8.68 0.24 -5.47
CA GLY A 143 10.05 0.69 -5.61
C GLY A 143 10.67 1.16 -4.30
N ALA A 144 10.04 0.88 -3.15
CA ALA A 144 10.56 1.21 -1.84
C ALA A 144 10.29 0.09 -0.82
N GLU A 145 11.28 -0.17 0.03
CA GLU A 145 11.20 -1.09 1.16
C GLU A 145 11.48 -0.33 2.45
N ASP A 146 10.78 -0.67 3.53
CA ASP A 146 11.00 -0.06 4.84
C ASP A 146 12.42 -0.39 5.36
N ASP A 147 13.10 0.60 5.95
CA ASP A 147 14.52 0.52 6.32
C ASP A 147 14.76 0.09 7.78
N ASP A 148 13.69 -0.25 8.51
CA ASP A 148 13.72 -0.66 9.93
C ASP A 148 14.47 0.34 10.84
N PHE A 149 14.50 1.64 10.49
CA PHE A 149 15.30 2.65 11.18
C PHE A 149 14.87 2.88 12.65
N ASP A 150 15.83 2.77 13.60
CA ASP A 150 15.60 3.04 15.02
C ASP A 150 15.83 4.51 15.38
N LEU A 151 14.72 5.25 15.46
CA LEU A 151 14.72 6.66 15.82
C LEU A 151 15.18 6.92 17.27
N SER A 152 14.99 5.97 18.18
CA SER A 152 15.31 6.19 19.61
C SER A 152 16.82 6.23 19.85
N ASP A 153 17.55 5.27 19.29
CA ASP A 153 19.02 5.25 19.31
C ASP A 153 19.62 6.49 18.62
N ALA A 154 18.96 6.97 17.56
CA ALA A 154 19.42 8.15 16.83
C ALA A 154 19.26 9.46 17.63
N LEU A 155 18.20 9.57 18.44
CA LEU A 155 17.92 10.74 19.28
C LEU A 155 18.83 10.85 20.52
N GLU A 156 19.47 9.74 20.95
CA GLU A 156 20.46 9.76 22.03
C GLU A 156 21.75 10.49 21.63
N LYS A 157 22.03 10.61 20.33
CA LYS A 157 23.23 11.30 19.81
C LYS A 157 23.02 12.83 19.84
N ALA A 158 24.08 13.59 20.14
CA ALA A 158 24.02 15.05 20.17
C ALA A 158 23.64 15.66 18.80
N ALA A 159 22.87 16.76 18.84
CA ALA A 159 22.52 17.54 17.65
C ALA A 159 23.70 18.40 17.19
N PHE A 160 23.94 18.43 15.88
CA PHE A 160 24.94 19.29 15.23
C PHE A 160 24.33 20.24 14.20
N VAL A 161 23.05 20.06 13.87
CA VAL A 161 22.28 20.98 13.01
C VAL A 161 21.89 22.20 13.83
N GLU A 162 21.97 23.38 13.21
CA GLU A 162 21.58 24.66 13.80
C GLU A 162 20.36 25.22 13.07
N ARG A 163 19.49 25.94 13.79
CA ARG A 163 18.37 26.67 13.20
C ARG A 163 18.82 27.58 12.04
N GLY A 164 18.15 27.46 10.89
CA GLY A 164 18.47 28.21 9.68
C GLY A 164 19.46 27.52 8.75
N ASP A 165 20.09 26.41 9.18
CA ASP A 165 20.92 25.60 8.31
C ASP A 165 20.13 25.10 7.10
N ILE A 166 20.78 25.12 5.93
CA ILE A 166 20.32 24.44 4.71
C ILE A 166 21.41 23.47 4.28
N TRP A 167 21.12 22.18 4.44
CA TRP A 167 21.99 21.08 4.11
C TRP A 167 21.74 20.59 2.68
N GLN A 168 22.81 20.43 1.91
CA GLN A 168 22.82 19.56 0.74
C GLN A 168 22.93 18.12 1.25
N VAL A 169 22.04 17.24 0.79
CA VAL A 169 21.97 15.83 1.21
C VAL A 169 21.93 14.96 -0.03
N GLY A 170 23.09 14.63 -0.61
CA GLY A 170 23.15 13.97 -1.91
C GLY A 170 22.46 14.81 -2.98
N ARG A 171 21.32 14.34 -3.51
CA ARG A 171 20.44 15.10 -4.43
C ARG A 171 19.34 15.92 -3.74
N HIS A 172 19.11 15.70 -2.45
CA HIS A 172 18.06 16.32 -1.64
C HIS A 172 18.53 17.61 -0.96
N ARG A 173 17.58 18.32 -0.34
CA ARG A 173 17.84 19.47 0.55
C ARG A 173 17.07 19.28 1.85
N LEU A 174 17.73 19.58 2.96
CA LEU A 174 17.12 19.63 4.29
C LEU A 174 17.35 21.02 4.89
N MET A 175 16.29 21.67 5.36
CA MET A 175 16.39 22.92 6.13
C MET A 175 15.98 22.71 7.58
N CYS A 176 16.75 23.24 8.52
CA CYS A 176 16.26 23.41 9.89
C CYS A 176 15.43 24.70 9.98
N GLY A 177 14.12 24.60 9.75
CA GLY A 177 13.26 25.75 9.42
C GLY A 177 11.85 25.67 10.01
N ASP A 178 11.03 26.69 9.78
CA ASP A 178 9.62 26.76 10.22
C ASP A 178 8.73 26.77 8.98
N ALA A 179 7.87 25.75 8.86
CA ALA A 179 6.94 25.59 7.77
C ALA A 179 6.01 26.80 7.56
N THR A 180 5.75 27.57 8.62
CA THR A 180 4.91 28.78 8.57
C THR A 180 5.66 30.02 8.06
N SER A 181 6.99 29.98 7.99
CA SER A 181 7.83 31.04 7.43
C SER A 181 7.92 30.92 5.90
N ALA A 182 7.34 31.89 5.18
CA ALA A 182 7.46 31.96 3.73
C ALA A 182 8.92 32.14 3.26
N GLU A 183 9.74 32.82 4.07
CA GLU A 183 11.17 33.03 3.81
C GLU A 183 11.95 31.71 3.92
N ASP A 184 11.67 30.90 4.94
CA ASP A 184 12.32 29.60 5.14
C ASP A 184 11.96 28.65 3.99
N VAL A 185 10.68 28.56 3.62
CA VAL A 185 10.24 27.68 2.53
C VAL A 185 10.82 28.14 1.19
N ALA A 186 10.91 29.45 0.94
CA ALA A 186 11.56 29.97 -0.27
C ALA A 186 13.06 29.65 -0.30
N ALA A 187 13.76 29.74 0.83
CA ALA A 187 15.18 29.43 0.95
C ALA A 187 15.47 27.92 0.77
N LEU A 188 14.61 27.06 1.33
CA LEU A 188 14.64 25.61 1.08
C LEU A 188 14.52 25.30 -0.42
N MET A 189 13.60 25.98 -1.11
CA MET A 189 13.26 25.71 -2.51
C MET A 189 14.25 26.31 -3.52
N ASP A 190 15.02 27.34 -3.15
CA ASP A 190 16.10 27.92 -3.96
C ASP A 190 15.68 28.26 -5.41
N GLY A 191 14.51 28.88 -5.52
CA GLY A 191 13.91 29.26 -6.81
C GLY A 191 13.34 28.11 -7.63
N LYS A 192 13.45 26.86 -7.18
CA LYS A 192 12.77 25.70 -7.79
C LYS A 192 11.31 25.62 -7.34
N LYS A 193 10.52 24.86 -8.09
CA LYS A 193 9.14 24.50 -7.73
C LYS A 193 9.03 23.00 -7.55
N ALA A 194 8.28 22.58 -6.54
CA ALA A 194 7.98 21.18 -6.30
C ALA A 194 6.94 20.68 -7.30
N ASN A 195 6.92 19.39 -7.60
CA ASN A 195 5.90 18.76 -8.43
C ASN A 195 4.80 18.12 -7.57
N LEU A 196 5.13 17.76 -6.33
CA LEU A 196 4.27 17.01 -5.42
C LEU A 196 4.52 17.44 -3.97
N ILE A 197 3.45 17.51 -3.18
CA ILE A 197 3.51 17.58 -1.72
C ILE A 197 3.14 16.21 -1.16
N VAL A 198 3.98 15.66 -0.28
CA VAL A 198 3.63 14.54 0.60
C VAL A 198 4.12 14.93 1.98
N THR A 199 3.21 15.08 2.94
CA THR A 199 3.57 15.69 4.22
C THR A 199 2.69 15.20 5.37
N ASP A 200 3.24 15.21 6.58
CA ASP A 200 2.62 14.71 7.82
C ASP A 200 2.73 15.78 8.93
N PRO A 201 1.89 16.83 8.90
CA PRO A 201 1.90 17.89 9.91
C PRO A 201 1.53 17.36 11.30
N PRO A 202 1.85 18.09 12.39
CA PRO A 202 1.40 17.71 13.74
C PRO A 202 -0.13 17.62 13.80
N TYR A 203 -0.65 16.73 14.64
CA TYR A 203 -2.07 16.36 14.71
C TYR A 203 -2.86 17.09 15.80
N ASN A 204 -2.20 17.94 16.59
CA ASN A 204 -2.78 18.68 17.71
C ASN A 204 -3.33 17.79 18.84
N VAL A 205 -2.79 16.58 18.99
CA VAL A 205 -3.28 15.57 19.95
C VAL A 205 -2.53 15.57 21.28
N ALA A 206 -1.61 16.52 21.47
CA ALA A 206 -0.71 16.62 22.62
C ALA A 206 0.05 15.31 22.86
N PHE A 207 0.66 14.77 21.81
CA PHE A 207 1.38 13.52 21.86
C PHE A 207 2.55 13.57 22.86
N GLU A 208 2.60 12.58 23.76
CA GLU A 208 3.69 12.34 24.70
C GLU A 208 3.98 10.83 24.76
N SER A 209 5.21 10.41 24.49
CA SER A 209 5.61 9.01 24.62
C SER A 209 5.77 8.61 26.10
N SER A 210 5.84 7.31 26.38
CA SER A 210 6.14 6.79 27.74
C SER A 210 7.47 7.30 28.30
N ASP A 211 8.38 7.70 27.41
CA ASP A 211 9.75 8.10 27.72
C ASP A 211 9.90 9.64 27.72
N GLY A 212 8.80 10.37 27.59
CA GLY A 212 8.75 11.84 27.68
C GLY A 212 9.03 12.59 26.37
N LEU A 213 9.05 11.91 25.22
CA LEU A 213 9.17 12.58 23.91
C LEU A 213 7.85 13.26 23.55
N SER A 214 7.93 14.52 23.13
CA SER A 214 6.78 15.32 22.68
C SER A 214 7.03 15.90 21.28
N ILE A 215 5.96 16.16 20.55
CA ILE A 215 6.01 16.77 19.21
C ILE A 215 5.82 18.28 19.35
N LYS A 216 6.73 19.06 18.76
CA LYS A 216 6.59 20.53 18.73
C LYS A 216 5.34 20.91 17.95
N ASN A 217 4.62 21.93 18.42
CA ASN A 217 3.38 22.43 17.81
C ASN A 217 2.19 21.46 17.83
N ASP A 218 2.25 20.35 18.57
CA ASP A 218 1.17 19.36 18.66
C ASP A 218 0.12 19.65 19.75
N LYS A 219 0.09 20.88 20.28
CA LYS A 219 -0.91 21.33 21.24
C LYS A 219 -1.17 22.84 21.12
N MET A 220 -2.29 23.18 20.51
CA MET A 220 -2.74 24.52 20.18
C MET A 220 -4.25 24.62 20.38
N GLU A 221 -4.71 25.86 20.59
CA GLU A 221 -6.13 26.18 20.51
C GLU A 221 -6.58 26.02 19.04
N ASN A 222 -7.83 25.59 18.84
CA ASN A 222 -8.37 25.19 17.54
C ASN A 222 -8.18 26.24 16.44
N SER A 223 -8.47 27.53 16.71
CA SER A 223 -8.31 28.60 15.72
C SER A 223 -6.85 28.83 15.34
N LYS A 224 -5.94 28.76 16.32
CA LYS A 224 -4.49 28.87 16.08
C LYS A 224 -3.93 27.69 15.30
N PHE A 225 -4.45 26.49 15.55
CA PHE A 225 -4.05 25.31 14.81
C PHE A 225 -4.44 25.41 13.34
N TYR A 226 -5.65 25.90 13.05
CA TYR A 226 -6.07 26.22 11.68
C TYR A 226 -5.16 27.26 11.02
N GLU A 227 -4.82 28.36 11.71
CA GLU A 227 -3.92 29.41 11.18
C GLU A 227 -2.53 28.85 10.86
N PHE A 228 -2.00 28.00 11.75
CA PHE A 228 -0.75 27.28 11.56
C PHE A 228 -0.78 26.40 10.30
N LEU A 229 -1.79 25.53 10.16
CA LEU A 229 -1.96 24.67 9.00
C LEU A 229 -2.10 25.48 7.70
N LEU A 230 -2.91 26.54 7.73
CA LEU A 230 -3.12 27.40 6.56
C LEU A 230 -1.82 28.06 6.11
N ALA A 231 -1.01 28.57 7.04
CA ALA A 231 0.28 29.19 6.72
C ALA A 231 1.23 28.17 6.07
N ALA A 232 1.38 26.99 6.67
CA ALA A 232 2.23 25.93 6.13
C ALA A 232 1.77 25.44 4.75
N PHE A 233 0.47 25.17 4.58
CA PHE A 233 -0.07 24.70 3.31
C PHE A 233 0.04 25.76 2.21
N LYS A 234 -0.17 27.04 2.53
CA LYS A 234 0.05 28.12 1.57
C LYS A 234 1.49 28.23 1.13
N ASN A 235 2.44 28.18 2.07
CA ASN A 235 3.86 28.28 1.72
C ASN A 235 4.31 27.13 0.81
N MET A 236 3.81 25.91 1.03
CA MET A 236 4.05 24.78 0.12
C MET A 236 3.34 24.98 -1.23
N ALA A 237 2.07 25.39 -1.23
CA ALA A 237 1.29 25.63 -2.46
C ALA A 237 1.91 26.71 -3.35
N ASP A 238 2.39 27.81 -2.75
CA ASP A 238 3.05 28.91 -3.45
C ASP A 238 4.36 28.46 -4.10
N ASN A 239 4.96 27.37 -3.63
CA ASN A 239 6.17 26.74 -4.17
C ASN A 239 5.93 25.45 -4.96
N LEU A 240 4.67 25.18 -5.30
CA LEU A 240 4.27 24.03 -6.11
C LEU A 240 4.10 24.43 -7.59
N GLU A 241 4.41 23.51 -8.49
CA GLU A 241 4.11 23.63 -9.91
C GLU A 241 2.60 23.73 -10.16
N LYS A 242 2.22 24.34 -11.29
CA LYS A 242 0.80 24.44 -11.66
C LYS A 242 0.18 23.06 -11.82
N GLY A 243 -0.96 22.83 -11.19
CA GLY A 243 -1.60 21.52 -11.17
C GLY A 243 -0.93 20.49 -10.24
N GLY A 244 0.12 20.86 -9.48
CA GLY A 244 0.77 19.94 -8.57
C GLY A 244 -0.21 19.35 -7.55
N ALA A 245 -0.01 18.06 -7.25
CA ALA A 245 -0.82 17.31 -6.30
C ALA A 245 -0.29 17.44 -4.87
N ALA A 246 -1.15 17.17 -3.90
CA ALA A 246 -0.81 17.17 -2.49
C ALA A 246 -1.47 16.02 -1.76
N TYR A 247 -0.68 15.35 -0.93
CA TYR A 247 -1.08 14.32 0.02
C TYR A 247 -0.75 14.79 1.44
N VAL A 248 -1.76 14.87 2.31
CA VAL A 248 -1.60 15.37 3.69
C VAL A 248 -2.17 14.34 4.67
N PHE A 249 -1.27 13.68 5.40
CA PHE A 249 -1.63 12.81 6.51
C PHE A 249 -2.17 13.67 7.66
N HIS A 250 -3.19 13.18 8.37
CA HIS A 250 -3.80 13.92 9.48
C HIS A 250 -4.49 13.01 10.49
N ALA A 251 -4.80 13.55 11.67
CA ALA A 251 -5.75 12.94 12.60
C ALA A 251 -7.19 13.28 12.21
N ASP A 252 -8.07 12.27 12.23
CA ASP A 252 -9.50 12.43 11.91
C ASP A 252 -10.20 13.41 12.88
N THR A 253 -9.76 13.45 14.14
CA THR A 253 -10.29 14.36 15.18
C THR A 253 -10.11 15.84 14.83
N GLU A 254 -9.08 16.19 14.04
CA GLU A 254 -8.82 17.55 13.54
C GLU A 254 -9.19 17.72 12.06
N GLY A 255 -9.90 16.75 11.48
CA GLY A 255 -10.21 16.70 10.05
C GLY A 255 -10.88 17.96 9.50
N LEU A 256 -11.65 18.68 10.30
CA LEU A 256 -12.24 19.96 9.91
C LEU A 256 -11.16 21.02 9.63
N ASN A 257 -10.17 21.16 10.51
CA ASN A 257 -9.10 22.15 10.38
C ASN A 257 -8.20 21.84 9.19
N PHE A 258 -7.81 20.58 9.03
CA PHE A 258 -7.03 20.13 7.87
C PHE A 258 -7.74 20.39 6.55
N ARG A 259 -9.02 19.97 6.41
CA ARG A 259 -9.78 20.17 5.17
C ARG A 259 -9.96 21.64 4.84
N LYS A 260 -10.28 22.47 5.84
CA LYS A 260 -10.47 23.90 5.65
C LYS A 260 -9.16 24.58 5.22
N ALA A 261 -8.06 24.32 5.94
CA ALA A 261 -6.75 24.88 5.60
C ALA A 261 -6.28 24.43 4.21
N PHE A 262 -6.52 23.17 3.84
CA PHE A 262 -6.17 22.63 2.53
C PHE A 262 -6.90 23.36 1.39
N ILE A 263 -8.21 23.56 1.53
CA ILE A 263 -9.02 24.29 0.54
C ILE A 263 -8.62 25.77 0.50
N ASP A 264 -8.47 26.42 1.65
CA ASP A 264 -8.15 27.86 1.75
C ASP A 264 -6.70 28.17 1.33
N ALA A 265 -5.82 27.17 1.28
CA ALA A 265 -4.50 27.25 0.67
C ALA A 265 -4.52 27.17 -0.87
N GLY A 266 -5.68 26.86 -1.48
CA GLY A 266 -5.88 26.89 -2.93
C GLY A 266 -5.98 25.52 -3.60
N PHE A 267 -5.98 24.43 -2.83
CA PHE A 267 -6.14 23.09 -3.38
C PHE A 267 -7.61 22.75 -3.62
N HIS A 268 -7.88 22.06 -4.72
CA HIS A 268 -9.10 21.28 -4.84
C HIS A 268 -8.95 20.00 -4.03
N LEU A 269 -9.78 19.85 -3.00
CA LEU A 269 -9.90 18.59 -2.27
C LEU A 269 -10.63 17.56 -3.13
N SER A 270 -9.88 16.63 -3.71
CA SER A 270 -10.42 15.57 -4.58
C SER A 270 -10.99 14.41 -3.76
N GLY A 271 -10.41 14.11 -2.61
CA GLY A 271 -10.83 12.98 -1.79
C GLY A 271 -10.04 12.85 -0.49
N CYS A 272 -10.39 11.82 0.28
CA CYS A 272 -9.66 11.40 1.47
C CYS A 272 -9.37 9.92 1.34
N CYS A 273 -8.10 9.56 1.23
CA CYS A 273 -7.65 8.19 1.31
C CYS A 273 -7.51 7.78 2.78
N ILE A 274 -7.46 6.48 3.04
CA ILE A 274 -7.37 5.89 4.37
C ILE A 274 -6.25 4.86 4.34
N TRP A 275 -5.17 5.14 5.08
CA TRP A 275 -4.18 4.12 5.39
C TRP A 275 -4.72 3.21 6.48
N VAL A 276 -4.94 1.94 6.15
CA VAL A 276 -5.34 0.88 7.09
C VAL A 276 -4.10 0.16 7.59
N LYS A 277 -3.99 0.05 8.92
CA LYS A 277 -2.87 -0.59 9.61
C LYS A 277 -3.18 -2.06 9.91
N ASN A 278 -2.17 -2.91 9.88
CA ASN A 278 -2.26 -4.32 10.27
C ASN A 278 -2.64 -4.59 11.74
N SER A 279 -2.62 -3.57 12.59
CA SER A 279 -3.02 -3.67 13.99
C SER A 279 -3.53 -2.33 14.53
N LEU A 280 -4.47 -2.41 15.47
CA LEU A 280 -5.00 -1.23 16.17
C LEU A 280 -3.97 -0.61 17.12
N VAL A 281 -4.11 0.70 17.35
CA VAL A 281 -3.41 1.46 18.38
C VAL A 281 -4.31 1.51 19.62
N LEU A 282 -3.83 0.94 20.73
CA LEU A 282 -4.54 0.96 22.01
C LEU A 282 -4.41 2.33 22.69
N GLY A 283 -5.54 2.94 23.01
CA GLY A 283 -5.67 4.19 23.73
C GLY A 283 -6.90 4.20 24.64
N ARG A 284 -7.16 5.34 25.27
CA ARG A 284 -8.27 5.52 26.23
C ARG A 284 -9.63 5.83 25.56
N SER A 285 -9.68 5.85 24.23
CA SER A 285 -10.87 6.12 23.43
C SER A 285 -11.83 4.91 23.45
N ASP A 286 -13.13 5.19 23.28
CA ASP A 286 -14.16 4.15 23.11
C ASP A 286 -13.91 3.30 21.85
N TYR A 287 -13.38 3.93 20.80
CA TYR A 287 -12.94 3.27 19.56
C TYR A 287 -11.42 3.37 19.42
N GLN A 288 -10.80 2.23 19.12
CA GLN A 288 -9.36 2.13 18.89
C GLN A 288 -9.04 2.42 17.43
N TRP A 289 -8.02 3.24 17.17
CA TRP A 289 -7.65 3.64 15.82
C TRP A 289 -6.88 2.51 15.12
N GLN A 290 -7.32 2.13 13.93
CA GLN A 290 -6.61 1.19 13.04
C GLN A 290 -6.30 1.84 11.68
N HIS A 291 -6.50 3.15 11.56
CA HIS A 291 -6.27 3.84 10.31
C HIS A 291 -5.76 5.26 10.52
N GLU A 292 -5.22 5.84 9.45
CA GLU A 292 -4.93 7.26 9.34
C GLU A 292 -5.48 7.83 8.03
N PRO A 293 -6.23 8.94 8.07
CA PRO A 293 -6.72 9.59 6.87
C PRO A 293 -5.65 10.44 6.16
N VAL A 294 -5.72 10.48 4.83
CA VAL A 294 -4.82 11.23 3.95
C VAL A 294 -5.65 12.08 3.00
N LEU A 295 -5.57 13.40 3.13
CA LEU A 295 -6.22 14.29 2.16
C LEU A 295 -5.48 14.20 0.82
N TYR A 296 -6.23 14.07 -0.28
CA TYR A 296 -5.69 14.11 -1.63
C TYR A 296 -6.36 15.23 -2.44
N GLY A 297 -5.54 15.99 -3.15
CA GLY A 297 -6.00 17.07 -4.00
C GLY A 297 -4.90 17.65 -4.89
N PHE A 298 -5.24 18.69 -5.62
CA PHE A 298 -4.32 19.36 -6.54
C PHE A 298 -4.71 20.82 -6.76
N LEU A 299 -3.75 21.64 -7.21
CA LEU A 299 -4.03 23.02 -7.57
C LEU A 299 -4.90 23.10 -8.85
N GLN A 300 -5.92 23.95 -8.86
CA GLN A 300 -6.82 24.12 -10.03
C GLN A 300 -6.27 25.09 -11.09
N ASN A 301 -4.99 25.45 -11.00
CA ASN A 301 -4.32 26.40 -11.89
C ASN A 301 -3.54 25.71 -13.03
N GLY A 302 -3.69 24.39 -13.19
CA GLY A 302 -3.01 23.59 -14.20
C GLY A 302 -3.57 22.17 -14.29
N LYS A 303 -3.02 21.37 -15.21
CA LYS A 303 -3.35 19.95 -15.34
C LYS A 303 -2.53 19.17 -14.30
N HIS A 304 -3.18 18.42 -13.42
CA HIS A 304 -2.48 17.54 -12.49
C HIS A 304 -1.88 16.33 -13.21
N TYR A 305 -0.75 15.87 -12.69
CA TYR A 305 -0.09 14.66 -13.16
C TYR A 305 -0.70 13.44 -12.45
N TRP A 306 -0.96 12.40 -13.24
CA TRP A 306 -1.32 11.07 -12.77
C TRP A 306 -0.54 10.06 -13.61
N SER A 307 0.19 9.18 -12.94
CA SER A 307 1.04 8.19 -13.60
C SER A 307 0.20 7.25 -14.45
N LYS A 308 0.73 6.87 -15.62
CA LYS A 308 0.08 5.85 -16.45
C LYS A 308 0.11 4.49 -15.76
N ASN A 309 1.17 4.21 -15.00
CA ASN A 309 1.35 2.94 -14.28
C ASN A 309 0.36 2.81 -13.11
N ALA A 310 -0.08 3.93 -12.53
CA ALA A 310 -1.14 3.92 -11.52
C ALA A 310 -2.48 3.43 -12.09
N GLY A 311 -2.71 3.59 -13.41
CA GLY A 311 -3.94 3.17 -14.04
C GLY A 311 -5.18 3.87 -13.47
N ARG A 312 -6.30 3.14 -13.41
CA ARG A 312 -7.59 3.63 -12.88
C ARG A 312 -8.16 2.75 -11.75
N SER A 313 -7.39 1.76 -11.29
CA SER A 313 -7.78 0.79 -10.27
C SER A 313 -7.35 1.19 -8.84
N GLN A 314 -6.56 2.26 -8.69
CA GLN A 314 -6.18 2.75 -7.36
C GLN A 314 -7.41 3.11 -6.53
N THR A 315 -7.48 2.61 -5.29
CA THR A 315 -8.60 2.85 -4.39
C THR A 315 -8.25 3.87 -3.30
N THR A 316 -9.27 4.32 -2.57
CA THR A 316 -9.08 5.20 -1.41
C THR A 316 -8.66 4.44 -0.14
N ILE A 317 -8.58 3.11 -0.16
CA ILE A 317 -8.17 2.30 0.98
C ILE A 317 -6.78 1.75 0.70
N TRP A 318 -5.82 2.08 1.55
CA TRP A 318 -4.42 1.72 1.38
C TRP A 318 -4.02 0.79 2.51
N ASN A 319 -3.76 -0.49 2.21
CA ASN A 319 -3.36 -1.47 3.20
C ASN A 319 -1.83 -1.52 3.25
N PHE A 320 -1.24 -0.94 4.30
CA PHE A 320 0.20 -0.98 4.52
C PHE A 320 0.47 -1.31 5.99
N ASP A 321 1.44 -2.19 6.21
CA ASP A 321 1.86 -2.55 7.56
C ASP A 321 2.50 -1.36 8.25
N LYS A 322 2.32 -1.24 9.58
CA LYS A 322 3.15 -0.30 10.35
C LYS A 322 4.59 -0.83 10.45
N PRO A 323 5.60 0.03 10.65
CA PRO A 323 7.00 -0.41 10.73
C PRO A 323 7.22 -1.49 11.82
N LYS A 324 8.06 -2.49 11.54
CA LYS A 324 8.16 -3.73 12.34
C LYS A 324 8.94 -3.61 13.66
N LYS A 325 9.60 -2.48 13.95
CA LYS A 325 10.19 -2.18 15.26
C LYS A 325 10.07 -0.71 15.58
N ASN A 326 9.57 -0.44 16.78
CA ASN A 326 9.74 0.85 17.45
C ASN A 326 9.56 0.55 18.93
N LYS A 327 10.64 0.16 19.61
CA LYS A 327 10.54 -0.08 21.05
C LYS A 327 10.19 1.21 21.80
N ASN A 328 10.58 2.39 21.28
CA ASN A 328 10.48 3.66 22.01
C ASN A 328 10.02 4.90 21.18
N HIS A 329 9.52 4.80 19.93
CA HIS A 329 8.96 5.98 19.22
C HIS A 329 7.78 5.68 18.28
N PRO A 330 6.71 6.50 18.18
CA PRO A 330 5.40 6.05 17.70
C PRO A 330 4.97 6.46 16.28
N THR A 331 5.73 7.25 15.51
CA THR A 331 5.15 7.96 14.34
C THR A 331 5.99 8.04 13.05
N SER A 332 6.95 7.14 12.81
CA SER A 332 7.56 7.06 11.46
C SER A 332 6.59 6.42 10.47
N LYS A 333 6.35 7.05 9.31
CA LYS A 333 5.59 6.43 8.22
C LYS A 333 6.44 5.37 7.51
N PRO A 334 5.87 4.19 7.17
CA PRO A 334 6.50 3.22 6.28
C PRO A 334 6.91 3.84 4.94
N LEU A 335 8.06 3.43 4.38
CA LEU A 335 8.56 3.98 3.12
C LEU A 335 7.73 3.53 1.91
N ASP A 336 7.28 2.28 1.90
CA ASP A 336 6.38 1.71 0.89
C ASP A 336 5.01 2.43 0.82
N LEU A 337 4.46 2.80 1.97
CA LEU A 337 3.25 3.63 2.06
C LEU A 337 3.44 5.00 1.40
N LEU A 338 4.58 5.65 1.60
CA LEU A 338 4.87 6.96 1.00
C LEU A 338 5.21 6.83 -0.49
N ALA A 339 5.84 5.73 -0.90
CA ALA A 339 6.20 5.47 -2.30
C ALA A 339 4.97 5.36 -3.19
N TYR A 340 3.87 4.83 -2.65
CA TYR A 340 2.60 4.69 -3.37
C TYR A 340 2.04 6.02 -3.93
N PRO A 341 1.73 7.06 -3.13
CA PRO A 341 1.30 8.36 -3.67
C PRO A 341 2.41 9.08 -4.46
N ILE A 342 3.69 8.90 -4.11
CA ILE A 342 4.81 9.47 -4.87
C ILE A 342 4.86 8.91 -6.29
N GLY A 343 4.73 7.59 -6.46
CA GLY A 343 4.70 6.93 -7.76
C GLY A 343 3.47 7.30 -8.59
N ASN A 344 2.32 7.48 -7.93
CA ASN A 344 1.07 7.84 -8.59
C ASN A 344 1.06 9.29 -9.11
N SER A 345 1.67 10.22 -8.39
CA SER A 345 1.57 11.66 -8.69
C SER A 345 2.89 12.37 -9.00
N SER A 346 3.97 11.63 -9.25
CA SER A 346 5.23 12.22 -9.72
C SER A 346 5.98 11.34 -10.73
N GLN A 347 6.94 11.94 -11.44
CA GLN A 347 7.91 11.24 -12.28
C GLN A 347 9.26 11.13 -11.55
N GLU A 348 10.16 10.29 -12.04
CA GLU A 348 11.56 10.33 -11.60
C GLU A 348 12.15 11.74 -11.80
N ASN A 349 13.09 12.12 -10.93
CA ASN A 349 13.69 13.45 -10.82
C ASN A 349 12.72 14.58 -10.47
N ALA A 350 11.43 14.28 -10.23
CA ALA A 350 10.50 15.26 -9.70
C ALA A 350 10.91 15.69 -8.28
N ILE A 351 10.60 16.93 -7.93
CA ILE A 351 10.82 17.47 -6.59
C ILE A 351 9.57 17.23 -5.74
N VAL A 352 9.75 16.53 -4.63
CA VAL A 352 8.74 16.36 -3.58
C VAL A 352 9.09 17.30 -2.44
N ILE A 353 8.14 18.11 -1.99
CA ILE A 353 8.30 19.00 -0.83
C ILE A 353 7.56 18.43 0.39
N ASP A 354 8.24 18.46 1.53
CA ASP A 354 7.71 18.07 2.83
C ASP A 354 8.23 18.98 3.93
N THR A 355 7.40 19.89 4.45
CA THR A 355 7.85 20.85 5.47
C THR A 355 7.77 20.31 6.90
N PHE A 356 7.47 19.01 7.07
CA PHE A 356 7.37 18.34 8.37
C PHE A 356 8.18 17.04 8.35
N GLY A 357 9.50 17.18 8.21
CA GLY A 357 10.43 16.10 7.89
C GLY A 357 10.50 14.99 8.95
N GLY A 358 10.32 15.30 10.24
CA GLY A 358 10.29 14.30 11.30
C GLY A 358 11.54 13.41 11.32
N SER A 359 11.36 12.11 11.12
CA SER A 359 12.46 11.13 11.01
C SER A 359 13.03 10.97 9.59
N GLY A 360 12.54 11.73 8.61
CA GLY A 360 13.06 11.77 7.24
C GLY A 360 12.47 10.72 6.30
N SER A 361 11.36 10.06 6.65
CA SER A 361 10.77 9.01 5.81
C SER A 361 10.46 9.48 4.38
N THR A 362 9.96 10.70 4.18
CA THR A 362 9.72 11.25 2.83
C THR A 362 11.02 11.39 2.03
N LEU A 363 12.11 11.81 2.68
CA LEU A 363 13.43 11.95 2.03
C LEU A 363 13.97 10.58 1.61
N MET A 364 13.93 9.58 2.50
CA MET A 364 14.38 8.22 2.20
C MET A 364 13.54 7.56 1.11
N THR A 365 12.22 7.76 1.14
CA THR A 365 11.33 7.28 0.08
C THR A 365 11.68 7.92 -1.27
N CYS A 366 11.97 9.23 -1.29
CA CYS A 366 12.40 9.89 -2.52
C CYS A 366 13.74 9.35 -3.03
N GLU A 367 14.68 9.05 -2.15
CA GLU A 367 15.97 8.44 -2.52
C GLU A 367 15.76 7.08 -3.20
N GLN A 368 14.99 6.16 -2.58
CA GLN A 368 14.70 4.84 -3.14
C GLN A 368 13.90 4.91 -4.47
N THR A 369 13.01 5.89 -4.59
CA THR A 369 12.16 6.06 -5.78
C THR A 369 12.75 7.01 -6.84
N ASN A 370 14.02 7.44 -6.75
CA ASN A 370 14.64 8.36 -7.72
C ASN A 370 13.92 9.72 -7.85
N ARG A 371 13.34 10.24 -6.77
CA ARG A 371 12.83 11.62 -6.66
C ARG A 371 13.81 12.48 -5.87
N ILE A 372 13.62 13.79 -5.95
CA ILE A 372 14.38 14.77 -5.17
C ILE A 372 13.48 15.25 -4.04
N CYS A 373 13.98 15.24 -2.81
CA CYS A 373 13.23 15.73 -1.66
C CYS A 373 13.76 17.10 -1.26
N HIS A 374 12.86 18.04 -1.01
CA HIS A 374 13.14 19.30 -0.32
C HIS A 374 12.34 19.27 0.96
N THR A 375 13.01 18.98 2.07
CA THR A 375 12.37 18.76 3.36
C THR A 375 12.79 19.79 4.41
N MET A 376 11.91 20.05 5.37
CA MET A 376 12.14 20.96 6.48
C MET A 376 11.83 20.29 7.80
N GLU A 377 12.66 20.51 8.81
CA GLU A 377 12.42 20.05 10.18
C GLU A 377 12.73 21.18 11.18
N MET A 378 11.83 21.41 12.13
CA MET A 378 11.96 22.52 13.08
C MET A 378 12.88 22.21 14.26
N ASP A 379 13.00 20.94 14.64
CA ASP A 379 13.85 20.51 15.73
C ASP A 379 15.24 20.08 15.25
N GLU A 380 16.27 20.73 15.80
CA GLU A 380 17.67 20.48 15.47
C GLU A 380 18.11 19.02 15.67
N LYS A 381 17.53 18.31 16.65
CA LYS A 381 17.83 16.89 16.87
C LYS A 381 17.22 16.05 15.76
N TYR A 382 15.95 16.27 15.44
CA TYR A 382 15.30 15.54 14.34
C TYR A 382 15.95 15.85 12.99
N ALA A 383 16.33 17.10 12.72
CA ALA A 383 17.11 17.43 11.52
C ALA A 383 18.46 16.70 11.49
N SER A 384 19.15 16.58 12.63
CA SER A 384 20.38 15.79 12.74
C SER A 384 20.13 14.29 12.50
N VAL A 385 18.99 13.77 12.96
CA VAL A 385 18.56 12.37 12.71
C VAL A 385 18.36 12.11 11.22
N ILE A 386 17.70 13.01 10.48
CA ILE A 386 17.48 12.86 9.03
C ILE A 386 18.83 12.70 8.30
N LEU A 387 19.82 13.52 8.64
CA LEU A 387 21.16 13.45 8.03
C LEU A 387 21.88 12.15 8.38
N ARG A 388 21.80 11.70 9.64
CA ARG A 388 22.37 10.43 10.08
C ARG A 388 21.74 9.26 9.34
N ARG A 389 20.40 9.19 9.30
CA ARG A 389 19.64 8.15 8.60
C ARG A 389 20.06 8.05 7.14
N TYR A 390 20.12 9.18 6.43
CA TYR A 390 20.55 9.20 5.03
C TYR A 390 21.96 8.65 4.84
N VAL A 391 22.92 9.09 5.65
CA VAL A 391 24.32 8.65 5.52
C VAL A 391 24.52 7.19 5.93
N GLU A 392 23.81 6.73 6.97
CA GLU A 392 23.87 5.33 7.43
C GLU A 392 23.27 4.37 6.39
N ASP A 393 22.18 4.76 5.73
CA ASP A 393 21.51 3.95 4.69
C ASP A 393 22.29 3.95 3.36
N THR A 394 22.74 5.13 2.89
CA THR A 394 23.34 5.28 1.55
C THR A 394 24.87 5.15 1.53
N GLY A 395 25.53 5.38 2.67
CA GLY A 395 26.98 5.53 2.75
C GLY A 395 27.53 6.84 2.14
N ASP A 396 26.68 7.75 1.68
CA ASP A 396 27.09 8.96 0.94
C ASP A 396 27.39 10.15 1.86
N ALA A 397 28.38 10.01 2.75
CA ALA A 397 28.80 11.12 3.61
C ALA A 397 29.50 12.27 2.83
N GLU A 398 30.05 11.98 1.64
CA GLU A 398 30.86 12.93 0.87
C GLU A 398 30.01 14.00 0.17
N ASN A 399 28.74 13.71 -0.11
CA ASN A 399 27.80 14.67 -0.71
C ASN A 399 26.84 15.31 0.31
N VAL A 400 27.12 15.18 1.62
CA VAL A 400 26.33 15.81 2.68
C VAL A 400 27.11 16.95 3.34
N PHE A 401 26.63 18.18 3.17
CA PHE A 401 27.31 19.37 3.68
C PHE A 401 26.36 20.55 3.90
N VAL A 402 26.79 21.50 4.73
CA VAL A 402 26.14 22.79 4.96
C VAL A 402 27.09 23.93 4.65
N ILE A 403 26.56 25.08 4.26
CA ILE A 403 27.34 26.33 4.16
C ILE A 403 26.96 27.23 5.33
N ARG A 404 27.87 27.40 6.30
CA ARG A 404 27.73 28.34 7.42
C ARG A 404 28.73 29.47 7.26
N ASP A 405 28.26 30.72 7.29
CA ASP A 405 29.10 31.93 7.14
C ASP A 405 30.06 31.88 5.93
N GLY A 406 29.58 31.34 4.81
CA GLY A 406 30.37 31.18 3.58
C GLY A 406 31.41 30.05 3.61
N LYS A 407 31.47 29.25 4.68
CA LYS A 407 32.32 28.06 4.79
C LYS A 407 31.51 26.79 4.56
N LYS A 408 32.03 25.90 3.71
CA LYS A 408 31.48 24.56 3.52
C LYS A 408 31.93 23.66 4.68
N LEU A 409 30.98 23.14 5.45
CA LEU A 409 31.21 22.18 6.53
C LEU A 409 30.63 20.84 6.12
N MET A 410 31.44 19.78 6.18
CA MET A 410 31.01 18.43 5.82
C MET A 410 30.30 17.78 7.01
N TYR A 411 29.30 16.95 6.71
CA TYR A 411 28.63 16.13 7.73
C TYR A 411 29.63 15.30 8.55
N ALA A 412 30.58 14.65 7.88
CA ALA A 412 31.55 13.77 8.53
C ALA A 412 32.47 14.49 9.53
N ASP A 413 32.71 15.80 9.36
CA ASP A 413 33.53 16.59 10.27
C ASP A 413 32.71 16.95 11.53
N LEU A 414 31.47 17.40 11.33
CA LEU A 414 30.57 17.79 12.42
C LEU A 414 30.14 16.62 13.30
N VAL A 415 29.97 15.42 12.74
CA VAL A 415 29.64 14.24 13.55
C VAL A 415 30.82 13.74 14.37
N LYS A 416 32.05 13.77 13.82
CA LYS A 416 33.25 13.34 14.55
C LYS A 416 33.52 14.17 15.79
N GLU A 417 33.25 15.48 15.74
CA GLU A 417 33.40 16.37 16.90
C GLU A 417 32.51 15.98 18.09
N LEU A 418 31.42 15.25 17.84
CA LEU A 418 30.47 14.80 18.86
C LEU A 418 30.74 13.39 19.41
N GLU A 419 31.56 12.60 18.71
CA GLU A 419 31.93 11.22 19.10
C GLU A 419 33.25 11.15 19.91
N VAL A 420 33.85 12.30 20.23
CA VAL A 420 35.13 12.45 20.96
C VAL A 420 34.93 12.74 22.44
#